data_AF-A0A932E3A0-F1
#
_entry.id   AF-A0A932E3A0-F1
#
_cell.length_a   1.000
_cell.length_b   1.000
_cell.length_c   1.000
_cell.angle_alpha   90.00
_cell.angle_beta   90.00
_cell.angle_gamma   90.00
#
_symmetry.space_group_name_H-M   'P 1'
#
loop_
_entity.id
_entity.type
_entity.pdbx_description
1 polymer ?
#
loop_
_entity_poly.entity_id
_entity_poly.type
_entity_poly.pdbx_seq_one_letter_code
_entity_poly.pdbx_strand_id
1 'polypeptide(L)'
;RVLERRRDTTLLELALVTGRRGQIRVQLAALGHPIVGDRACGSRRDPFGRVALHATRLAFVHPDGRRLSFESAAPAAFGGA
;
A
#
# COMPACT_ATOMS: atom_id res chain seq x y z
N ARG A 1 4.06 -5.44 7.69
CA ARG A 1 5.50 -5.43 8.02
C ARG A 1 6.06 -4.03 7.77
N VAL A 2 6.88 -3.50 8.68
CA VAL A 2 7.60 -2.24 8.44
C VAL A 2 8.83 -2.54 7.58
N LEU A 3 8.96 -1.89 6.44
CA LEU A 3 10.13 -2.00 5.56
C LEU A 3 11.17 -0.91 5.87
N GLU A 4 10.70 0.32 6.13
CA GLU A 4 11.56 1.47 6.36
C GLU A 4 10.86 2.47 7.30
N ARG A 5 11.60 3.07 8.23
CA ARG A 5 11.11 4.18 9.06
C ARG A 5 11.85 5.45 8.65
N ARG A 6 11.09 6.53 8.40
CA ARG A 6 11.61 7.88 8.16
C ARG A 6 11.13 8.78 9.29
N ARG A 7 11.63 10.03 9.29
CA ARG A 7 11.28 11.03 10.31
C ARG A 7 9.76 11.23 10.45
N ASP A 8 9.05 11.29 9.33
CA ASP A 8 7.63 11.66 9.31
C ASP A 8 6.72 10.61 8.62
N THR A 9 7.30 9.54 8.09
CA THR A 9 6.58 8.51 7.33
C THR A 9 7.17 7.14 7.60
N THR A 10 6.41 6.08 7.29
CA THR A 10 6.87 4.70 7.40
C THR A 10 6.45 3.95 6.14
N LEU A 11 7.40 3.24 5.53
CA LEU A 11 7.11 2.36 4.40
C LEU A 11 6.65 1.01 4.94
N LEU A 12 5.46 0.59 4.50
CA LEU A 12 4.81 -0.63 4.96
C LEU A 12 4.62 -1.62 3.80
N GLU A 13 4.86 -2.88 4.08
CA GLU A 13 4.36 -4.00 3.29
C GLU A 13 3.14 -4.59 3.99
N LEU A 14 2.04 -4.75 3.25
CA LEU A 14 0.76 -5.19 3.78
C LEU A 14 0.29 -6.43 3.02
N ALA A 15 -0.21 -7.41 3.75
CA ALA A 15 -0.91 -8.57 3.19
C ALA A 15 -2.40 -8.41 3.46
N LEU A 16 -3.22 -8.54 2.42
CA LEU A 16 -4.68 -8.47 2.52
C LEU A 16 -5.24 -9.83 2.92
N VAL A 17 -6.00 -9.86 4.02
CA VAL A 17 -6.83 -11.02 4.39
C VAL A 17 -8.22 -10.94 3.73
N THR A 18 -8.73 -9.71 3.58
CA THR A 18 -10.01 -9.39 2.94
C THR A 18 -9.82 -8.27 1.92
N GLY A 19 -10.74 -8.17 0.94
CA GLY A 19 -10.68 -7.20 -0.16
C GLY A 19 -11.76 -6.11 -0.12
N ARG A 20 -12.13 -5.58 1.06
CA ARG A 20 -13.19 -4.55 1.13
C ARG A 20 -12.74 -3.25 0.46
N ARG A 21 -13.70 -2.51 -0.09
CA ARG A 21 -13.44 -1.23 -0.78
C ARG A 21 -12.70 -0.27 0.16
N GLY A 22 -11.53 0.22 -0.27
CA GLY A 22 -10.74 1.19 0.49
C GLY A 22 -10.19 0.67 1.82
N GLN A 23 -10.17 -0.65 2.05
CA GLN A 23 -9.87 -1.25 3.36
C GLN A 23 -8.57 -0.73 3.99
N ILE A 24 -7.44 -0.81 3.27
CA ILE A 24 -6.14 -0.36 3.79
C ILE A 24 -6.18 1.14 4.14
N ARG A 25 -6.79 1.95 3.28
CA ARG A 25 -6.86 3.41 3.40
C ARG A 25 -7.59 3.83 4.68
N VAL A 26 -8.78 3.27 4.89
CA VAL A 26 -9.61 3.58 6.07
C VAL A 26 -8.98 3.01 7.34
N GLN A 27 -8.45 1.79 7.31
CA GLN A 27 -7.85 1.16 8.49
C GLN A 27 -6.62 1.91 8.98
N LEU A 28 -5.70 2.28 8.07
CA LEU A 28 -4.50 3.03 8.45
C LEU A 28 -4.85 4.44 8.96
N ALA A 29 -5.83 5.11 8.34
CA ALA A 29 -6.33 6.39 8.84
C ALA A 29 -6.96 6.28 10.23
N ALA A 30 -7.78 5.26 10.48
CA ALA A 30 -8.39 5.01 11.79
C ALA A 30 -7.35 4.73 12.90
N LEU A 31 -6.20 4.16 12.52
CA LEU A 31 -5.06 3.97 13.42
C LEU A 31 -4.20 5.24 13.61
N GLY A 32 -4.58 6.37 13.00
CA GLY A 32 -3.83 7.63 13.09
C GLY A 32 -2.64 7.74 12.12
N HIS A 33 -2.49 6.79 11.19
CA HIS A 33 -1.39 6.72 10.23
C HIS A 33 -1.90 6.73 8.78
N PRO A 34 -2.60 7.78 8.32
CA PRO A 34 -3.17 7.82 6.97
C PRO A 34 -2.11 7.67 5.88
N ILE A 35 -2.49 7.06 4.76
CA ILE A 35 -1.57 6.86 3.61
C ILE A 35 -1.21 8.22 3.01
N VAL A 36 0.08 8.45 2.76
CA VAL A 36 0.57 9.66 2.08
C VAL A 36 -0.16 9.86 0.74
N GLY A 37 -0.59 11.08 0.46
CA GLY A 37 -1.38 11.44 -0.72
C GLY A 37 -2.88 11.11 -0.62
N ASP A 38 -3.34 10.41 0.41
CA ASP A 38 -4.75 10.09 0.60
C ASP A 38 -5.52 11.17 1.37
N ARG A 39 -5.84 12.27 0.67
CA ARG A 39 -6.57 13.41 1.26
C ARG A 39 -7.94 13.01 1.81
N ALA A 40 -8.63 12.08 1.14
CA ALA A 40 -9.96 11.63 1.55
C ALA A 40 -9.95 10.86 2.88
N CYS A 41 -8.80 10.26 3.24
CA CYS A 41 -8.62 9.56 4.50
C CYS A 41 -7.71 10.33 5.48
N GLY A 42 -7.59 11.65 5.33
CA GLY A 42 -6.95 12.51 6.33
C GLY A 42 -5.44 12.72 6.18
N SER A 43 -4.83 12.31 5.06
CA SER A 43 -3.44 12.68 4.79
C SER A 43 -3.29 14.18 4.60
N ARG A 44 -2.33 14.77 5.32
CA ARG A 44 -1.96 16.19 5.20
C ARG A 44 -0.85 16.44 4.19
N ARG A 45 -0.20 15.38 3.70
CA ARG A 45 0.91 15.46 2.75
C ARG A 45 0.53 14.74 1.46
N ASP A 46 0.92 15.32 0.33
CA ASP A 46 0.69 14.76 -1.00
C ASP A 46 1.85 15.05 -1.96
N PRO A 47 3.08 14.59 -1.65
CA PRO A 47 4.25 14.83 -2.48
C PRO A 47 4.21 14.10 -3.83
N PHE A 48 3.32 13.11 -3.98
CA PHE A 48 3.24 12.28 -5.18
C PHE A 48 2.07 12.66 -6.11
N GLY A 49 1.19 13.56 -5.69
CA GLY A 49 -0.05 13.89 -6.42
C GLY A 49 -1.02 12.71 -6.55
N ARG A 50 -0.81 11.64 -5.78
CA ARG A 50 -1.59 10.40 -5.79
C ARG A 50 -1.42 9.66 -4.47
N VAL A 51 -2.33 8.74 -4.20
CA VAL A 51 -2.21 7.83 -3.05
C VAL A 51 -0.95 6.97 -3.17
N ALA A 52 -0.12 6.99 -2.13
CA ALA A 52 1.09 6.19 -1.99
C ALA A 52 0.79 4.73 -1.60
N LEU A 53 -0.02 4.07 -2.43
CA LEU A 53 -0.40 2.67 -2.28
C LEU A 53 -0.20 1.96 -3.62
N HIS A 54 0.55 0.85 -3.61
CA HIS A 54 0.85 0.06 -4.79
C HIS A 54 0.65 -1.43 -4.50
N ALA A 55 0.01 -2.14 -5.42
CA ALA A 55 -0.11 -3.60 -5.35
C ALA A 55 1.16 -4.22 -5.93
N THR A 56 2.10 -4.61 -5.07
CA THR A 56 3.41 -5.13 -5.49
C THR A 56 3.38 -6.58 -5.94
N ARG A 57 2.46 -7.38 -5.40
CA ARG A 57 2.35 -8.81 -5.69
C ARG A 57 0.88 -9.24 -5.75
N LEU A 58 0.57 -10.09 -6.72
CA LEU A 58 -0.71 -10.78 -6.84
C LEU A 58 -0.45 -12.26 -7.08
N ALA A 59 -1.00 -13.14 -6.23
CA ALA A 59 -0.88 -14.58 -6.40
C ALA A 59 -2.23 -15.26 -6.18
N PHE A 60 -2.58 -16.17 -7.08
CA PHE A 60 -3.84 -16.91 -7.04
C PHE A 60 -3.70 -18.26 -7.74
N VAL A 61 -4.67 -19.15 -7.50
CA VAL A 61 -4.80 -20.40 -8.26
C VAL A 61 -5.61 -20.07 -9.50
N HIS A 62 -5.02 -20.27 -10.68
CA HIS A 62 -5.72 -20.15 -11.96
C HIS A 62 -6.85 -21.21 -12.03
N PRO A 63 -7.96 -20.98 -12.75
CA PRO A 63 -9.07 -21.93 -12.82
C PRO A 63 -8.70 -23.35 -13.27
N ASP A 64 -7.57 -23.54 -13.96
CA ASP A 64 -7.03 -24.85 -14.34
C ASP A 64 -6.18 -25.54 -13.26
N GLY A 65 -6.08 -24.95 -12.06
CA GLY A 65 -5.34 -25.49 -10.92
C GLY A 65 -3.89 -25.01 -10.77
N ARG A 66 -3.33 -24.28 -11.75
CA ARG A 66 -1.94 -23.79 -11.64
C ARG A 66 -1.83 -22.61 -10.66
N ARG A 67 -0.77 -22.59 -9.86
CA ARG A 67 -0.44 -21.42 -9.03
C ARG A 67 0.23 -20.36 -9.91
N LEU A 68 -0.36 -19.18 -10.00
CA LEU A 68 0.23 -18.01 -10.67
C LEU A 68 0.66 -16.97 -9.65
N SER A 69 1.75 -16.26 -9.95
CA SER A 69 2.26 -15.12 -9.18
C SER A 69 2.73 -14.05 -10.15
N PHE A 70 2.32 -12.82 -9.90
CA PHE A 70 2.68 -11.64 -10.66
C PHE A 70 3.28 -10.62 -9.71
N GLU A 71 4.29 -9.91 -10.19
CA GLU A 71 4.99 -8.87 -9.43
C GLU A 71 5.06 -7.59 -10.25
N SER A 72 4.95 -6.47 -9.54
CA SER A 72 5.11 -5.14 -10.11
C SER A 72 5.88 -4.29 -9.10
N ALA A 73 7.05 -3.81 -9.50
CA ALA A 73 7.86 -2.96 -8.64
C ALA A 73 7.04 -1.72 -8.21
N ALA A 74 7.12 -1.39 -6.92
CA ALA A 74 6.58 -0.12 -6.44
C ALA A 74 7.31 1.05 -7.12
N PRO A 75 6.65 2.20 -7.34
CA PRO A 75 7.32 3.39 -7.81
C PRO A 75 8.55 3.73 -6.95
N ALA A 76 9.70 3.97 -7.57
CA ALA A 76 10.94 4.28 -6.86
C ALA A 76 10.79 5.43 -5.86
N ALA A 77 9.93 6.40 -6.17
CA ALA A 77 9.61 7.54 -5.32
C ALA A 77 8.99 7.16 -3.95
N PHE A 78 8.43 5.95 -3.79
CA PHE A 78 7.91 5.50 -2.49
C PHE A 78 9.03 5.04 -1.56
N GLY A 79 10.14 4.55 -2.11
CA GLY A 79 11.36 4.19 -1.38
C GLY A 79 12.22 5.41 -1.05
N GLY A 80 13.15 5.24 -0.11
CA GLY A 80 14.32 6.10 0.01
C GLY A 80 15.35 5.60 -0.99
N ALA A 81 16.14 6.52 -1.54
CA ALA A 81 17.40 6.14 -2.17
C ALA A 81 18.27 5.36 -1.18
#